data_AF-A0A3A9A272-F1
#
_entry.id   AF-A0A3A9A272-F1
#
_cell.length_a   1.000
_cell.length_b   1.000
_cell.length_c   1.000
_cell.angle_alpha   90.00
_cell.angle_beta   90.00
_cell.angle_gamma   90.00
#
_symmetry.space_group_name_H-M   'P 1'
#
loop_
_entity.id
_entity.type
_entity.pdbx_description
1 polymer ?
#
loop_
_entity_poly.entity_id
_entity_poly.type
_entity_poly.pdbx_seq_one_letter_code
_entity_poly.pdbx_strand_id
1 'polypeptide(L)'
;MWIEIVLFLFLAVCAVYDGFSRRVPLAVVWIGMLTAVCLQIGGAMGETNIVSAALSLLPGAGFFLLSFLTREKVGYGDGWTLLMIGLFVGAYRCFLILLVGLMAESVAAVVLLVIGKIKRDREIPFLPFLLLGMGVVVCF
;
A
#
# COMPACT_ATOMS: atom_id res chain seq x y z
N MET A 1 1.70 3.47 -17.34
CA MET A 1 0.85 2.38 -17.87
C MET A 1 1.38 0.99 -17.53
N TRP A 2 2.46 0.47 -18.13
CA TRP A 2 2.92 -0.92 -17.84
C TRP A 2 3.35 -1.16 -16.39
N ILE A 3 4.04 -0.17 -15.80
CA ILE A 3 4.55 -0.23 -14.42
C ILE A 3 3.41 -0.32 -13.38
N GLU A 4 2.29 0.37 -13.64
CA GLU A 4 1.10 0.36 -12.78
C GLU A 4 0.40 -1.00 -12.85
N ILE A 5 0.37 -1.66 -14.01
CA ILE A 5 -0.19 -3.00 -14.16
C ILE A 5 0.62 -4.02 -13.34
N VAL A 6 1.95 -3.92 -13.38
CA VAL A 6 2.84 -4.76 -12.58
C VAL A 6 2.59 -4.54 -11.09
N LEU A 7 2.54 -3.28 -10.64
CA LEU A 7 2.22 -2.97 -9.26
C LEU A 7 0.83 -3.49 -8.86
N PHE A 8 -0.17 -3.34 -9.73
CA PHE A 8 -1.53 -3.81 -9.46
C PHE A 8 -1.57 -5.32 -9.28
N LEU A 9 -0.83 -6.09 -10.09
CA LEU A 9 -0.68 -7.54 -9.92
C LEU A 9 -0.05 -7.90 -8.58
N PHE A 10 1.06 -7.25 -8.21
CA PHE A 10 1.70 -7.48 -6.90
C PHE A 10 0.76 -7.14 -5.75
N LEU A 11 0.09 -6.00 -5.83
CA LEU A 11 -0.85 -5.54 -4.82
C LEU A 11 -2.07 -6.46 -4.72
N ALA A 12 -2.56 -6.99 -5.85
CA ALA A 12 -3.65 -7.96 -5.90
C ALA A 12 -3.28 -9.26 -5.20
N VAL A 13 -2.08 -9.78 -5.45
CA VAL A 13 -1.57 -10.95 -4.73
C VAL A 13 -1.52 -10.64 -3.24
N CYS A 14 -0.90 -9.52 -2.85
CA CYS A 14 -0.81 -9.15 -1.43
C CYS A 14 -2.21 -8.96 -0.80
N ALA A 15 -3.17 -8.35 -1.49
CA ALA A 15 -4.54 -8.14 -1.00
C ALA A 15 -5.32 -9.45 -0.84
N VAL A 16 -5.16 -10.41 -1.75
CA VAL A 16 -5.75 -11.75 -1.64
C VAL A 16 -5.16 -12.48 -0.43
N TYR A 17 -3.84 -12.44 -0.25
CA TYR A 17 -3.17 -13.06 0.90
C TYR A 17 -3.53 -12.37 2.22
N ASP A 18 -3.66 -11.05 2.23
CA ASP A 18 -4.07 -10.27 3.42
C ASP A 18 -5.52 -10.60 3.82
N GLY A 19 -6.43 -10.69 2.84
CA GLY A 19 -7.82 -11.09 3.06
C GLY A 19 -8.00 -12.55 3.51
N PHE A 20 -7.15 -13.47 3.03
CA PHE A 20 -7.29 -14.91 3.30
C PHE A 20 -6.49 -15.39 4.51
N SER A 21 -5.28 -14.90 4.70
CA SER A 21 -4.35 -15.34 5.76
C SER A 21 -4.06 -14.30 6.84
N ARG A 22 -4.58 -13.07 6.73
CA ARG A 22 -4.32 -11.94 7.66
C ARG A 22 -2.84 -11.76 7.99
N ARG A 23 -1.98 -12.10 7.05
CA ARG A 23 -0.53 -11.93 7.14
C ARG A 23 -0.07 -11.42 5.80
N VAL A 24 0.47 -10.21 5.81
CA VAL A 24 1.08 -9.64 4.61
C VAL A 24 2.30 -10.50 4.26
N PRO A 25 2.36 -11.09 3.05
CA PRO A 25 3.49 -11.88 2.62
C PRO A 25 4.66 -10.94 2.31
N LEU A 26 5.46 -10.63 3.35
CA LEU A 26 6.62 -9.74 3.23
C LEU A 26 7.53 -10.17 2.08
N ALA A 27 7.67 -11.47 1.81
CA ALA A 27 8.43 -12.00 0.67
C ALA A 27 7.99 -11.40 -0.68
N VAL A 28 6.69 -11.26 -0.93
CA VAL A 28 6.15 -10.68 -2.16
C VAL A 28 6.45 -9.18 -2.23
N VAL A 29 6.35 -8.49 -1.09
CA VAL A 29 6.67 -7.05 -0.98
C VAL A 29 8.16 -6.80 -1.24
N TRP A 30 9.05 -7.63 -0.68
CA TRP A 30 10.49 -7.55 -0.92
C TRP A 30 10.84 -7.79 -2.39
N ILE A 31 10.19 -8.77 -3.04
CA ILE A 31 10.36 -9.03 -4.47
C ILE A 31 9.88 -7.82 -5.30
N GLY A 32 8.73 -7.23 -4.95
CA GLY A 32 8.21 -6.04 -5.62
C GLY A 32 9.13 -4.84 -5.46
N MET A 33 9.65 -4.59 -4.25
CA MET A 33 10.66 -3.55 -3.97
C MET A 33 11.92 -3.76 -4.82
N LEU A 34 12.45 -4.98 -4.86
CA LEU A 34 13.64 -5.30 -5.66
C LEU A 34 13.37 -5.07 -7.15
N THR A 35 12.19 -5.46 -7.63
CA THR A 35 11.76 -5.20 -9.02
C THR A 35 11.70 -3.70 -9.30
N ALA A 36 11.12 -2.90 -8.41
CA ALA A 36 11.05 -1.44 -8.56
C ALA A 36 12.45 -0.81 -8.63
N VAL A 37 13.37 -1.23 -7.74
CA VAL A 37 14.76 -0.77 -7.72
C VAL A 37 15.49 -1.17 -9.00
N CYS A 38 15.34 -2.41 -9.48
CA CYS A 38 15.93 -2.86 -10.74
C CYS A 38 15.43 -2.05 -11.94
N LEU A 39 14.14 -1.71 -11.99
CA LEU A 39 13.56 -0.87 -13.04
C LEU A 39 14.07 0.59 -12.98
N GLN A 40 14.27 1.11 -11.77
CA GLN A 40 14.86 2.44 -11.54
C GLN A 40 16.32 2.49 -12.01
N ILE A 41 17.13 1.51 -11.62
CA ILE A 41 18.55 1.41 -12.02
C ILE A 41 18.68 1.15 -13.52
N GLY A 42 17.76 0.37 -14.11
CA GLY A 42 17.70 0.11 -15.55
C GLY A 42 17.25 1.31 -16.39
N GLY A 43 16.98 2.47 -15.80
CA GLY A 43 16.59 3.70 -16.51
C GLY A 43 15.19 3.65 -17.13
N ALA A 44 14.42 2.59 -16.89
CA ALA A 44 13.07 2.41 -17.42
C ALA A 44 12.04 3.41 -16.83
N MET A 45 12.39 4.05 -15.72
CA MET A 45 11.60 5.11 -15.07
C MET A 45 12.02 6.54 -15.44
N GLY A 46 12.97 6.72 -16.38
CA GLY A 46 13.55 8.03 -16.72
C GLY A 46 14.58 8.50 -15.70
N GLU A 47 15.17 9.70 -15.91
CA GLU A 47 16.11 10.33 -14.97
C GLU A 47 15.42 10.64 -13.63
N THR A 48 15.31 9.62 -12.78
CA THR A 48 14.84 9.77 -11.41
C THR A 48 15.99 10.33 -10.58
N ASN A 49 15.95 11.64 -10.35
CA ASN A 49 16.77 12.28 -9.32
C ASN A 49 16.61 11.50 -7.99
N ILE A 50 17.70 11.27 -7.28
CA ILE A 50 17.70 10.56 -5.98
C ILE A 50 16.68 11.21 -5.01
N VAL A 51 16.44 12.51 -5.16
CA VAL A 51 15.46 13.30 -4.43
C VAL A 51 14.02 12.85 -4.70
N SER A 52 13.65 12.56 -5.96
CA SER A 52 12.29 12.07 -6.26
C SER A 52 12.08 10.63 -5.78
N ALA A 53 13.11 9.79 -5.81
CA ALA A 53 13.06 8.47 -5.17
C ALA A 53 12.90 8.58 -3.64
N ALA A 54 13.64 9.49 -2.99
CA ALA A 54 13.54 9.73 -1.55
C ALA A 54 12.16 10.31 -1.15
N LEU A 55 11.63 11.27 -1.90
CA LEU A 55 10.27 11.81 -1.71
C LEU A 55 9.22 10.71 -1.82
N SER A 56 9.44 9.73 -2.71
CA SER A 56 8.50 8.63 -2.93
C SER A 56 8.39 7.65 -1.77
N LEU A 57 9.38 7.64 -0.88
CA LEU A 57 9.37 6.88 0.35
C LEU A 57 8.65 7.61 1.50
N LEU A 58 8.44 8.93 1.41
CA LEU A 58 7.80 9.71 2.48
C LEU A 58 6.39 9.23 2.86
N PRO A 59 5.49 8.88 1.94
CA PRO A 59 4.16 8.40 2.31
C PRO A 59 4.23 7.08 3.10
N GLY A 60 5.11 6.18 2.67
CA GLY A 60 5.34 4.91 3.38
C GLY A 60 6.03 5.09 4.72
N ALA A 61 7.03 5.98 4.81
CA ALA A 61 7.71 6.31 6.06
C ALA A 61 6.78 7.03 7.06
N GLY A 62 5.92 7.93 6.57
CA GLY A 62 4.89 8.59 7.38
C GLY A 62 3.87 7.59 7.92
N PHE A 63 3.46 6.62 7.10
CA PHE A 63 2.59 5.54 7.56
C PHE A 63 3.29 4.62 8.57
N PHE A 64 4.59 4.36 8.41
CA PHE A 64 5.39 3.62 9.38
C PHE A 64 5.43 4.35 10.73
N LEU A 65 5.55 5.68 10.71
CA LEU A 65 5.45 6.54 11.89
C LEU A 65 4.07 6.44 12.55
N LEU A 66 2.99 6.43 11.78
CA LEU A 66 1.63 6.19 12.29
C LEU A 66 1.49 4.78 12.90
N SER A 67 2.05 3.76 12.26
CA SER A 67 2.07 2.39 12.77
C SER A 67 2.78 2.29 14.12
N PHE A 68 3.91 3.00 14.25
CA PHE A 68 4.66 3.09 15.49
C PHE A 68 3.86 3.82 16.59
N LEU A 69 3.21 4.94 16.24
CA LEU A 69 2.40 5.73 17.17
C LEU A 69 1.13 4.99 17.64
N THR A 70 0.57 4.12 16.79
CA THR A 70 -0.66 3.35 17.07
C THR A 70 -0.37 2.03 17.80
N ARG A 71 0.86 1.82 18.30
CA ARG A 71 1.31 0.60 19.03
C ARG A 71 0.96 -0.68 18.27
N GLU A 72 1.38 -0.79 17.01
CA GLU A 72 1.26 -2.01 16.17
C GLU A 72 -0.18 -2.46 15.84
N LYS A 73 -1.21 -1.62 16.10
CA LYS A 73 -2.56 -1.91 15.58
C LYS A 73 -2.65 -1.89 14.07
N VAL A 74 -1.70 -1.21 13.42
CA VAL A 74 -1.54 -1.18 11.96
C VAL A 74 -0.42 -2.16 11.62
N GLY A 75 -0.66 -3.06 10.68
CA GLY A 75 0.28 -4.13 10.38
C GLY A 75 1.59 -3.58 9.80
N TYR A 76 2.74 -4.00 10.34
CA TYR A 76 4.05 -3.65 9.76
C TYR A 76 4.14 -3.97 8.25
N GLY A 77 3.43 -5.00 7.80
CA GLY A 77 3.33 -5.35 6.39
C GLY A 77 2.70 -4.28 5.49
N ASP A 78 1.76 -3.50 6.02
CA ASP A 78 1.06 -2.45 5.29
C ASP A 78 2.03 -1.29 4.98
N GLY A 79 2.89 -0.95 5.94
CA GLY A 79 3.95 0.04 5.77
C GLY A 79 4.97 -0.36 4.70
N TRP A 80 5.41 -1.63 4.70
CA TRP A 80 6.29 -2.15 3.65
C TRP A 80 5.62 -2.12 2.27
N THR A 81 4.33 -2.44 2.20
CA THR A 81 3.56 -2.42 0.95
C THR A 81 3.43 -0.98 0.42
N LEU A 82 3.24 0.00 1.28
CA LEU A 82 3.22 1.42 0.92
C LEU A 82 4.57 1.93 0.41
N LEU A 83 5.69 1.47 0.99
CA LEU A 83 7.02 1.78 0.45
C LEU A 83 7.18 1.22 -0.96
N MET A 84 6.71 -0.01 -1.21
CA MET A 84 6.71 -0.62 -2.53
C MET A 84 5.89 0.19 -3.53
N ILE A 85 4.65 0.55 -3.19
CA ILE A 85 3.80 1.41 -4.02
C ILE A 85 4.48 2.75 -4.29
N GLY A 86 5.09 3.37 -3.27
CA GLY A 86 5.86 4.60 -3.40
C GLY A 86 6.94 4.51 -4.46
N LEU A 87 7.75 3.45 -4.43
CA LEU A 87 8.81 3.23 -5.44
C LEU A 87 8.26 3.06 -6.86
N PHE A 88 7.06 2.48 -7.01
CA PHE A 88 6.45 2.21 -8.31
C PHE A 88 5.76 3.43 -8.93
N VAL A 89 5.02 4.20 -8.13
CA VAL A 89 4.12 5.26 -8.64
C VAL A 89 4.50 6.68 -8.18
N GLY A 90 5.46 6.78 -7.27
CA GLY A 90 5.92 8.04 -6.70
C GLY A 90 5.12 8.53 -5.49
N ALA A 91 5.66 9.56 -4.83
CA ALA A 91 5.12 10.10 -3.57
C ALA A 91 3.65 10.53 -3.67
N TYR A 92 3.34 11.34 -4.69
CA TYR A 92 2.04 11.99 -4.84
C TYR A 92 0.92 10.97 -5.06
N ARG A 93 1.12 10.05 -6.00
CA ARG A 93 0.14 8.99 -6.30
C ARG A 93 0.03 8.00 -5.16
N CYS A 94 1.14 7.61 -4.53
CA CYS A 94 1.11 6.76 -3.32
C CYS A 94 0.30 7.41 -2.19
N PHE A 95 0.46 8.72 -1.96
CA PHE A 95 -0.32 9.45 -0.97
C PHE A 95 -1.82 9.47 -1.30
N LEU A 96 -2.19 9.69 -2.57
CA LEU A 96 -3.60 9.61 -2.99
C LEU A 96 -4.18 8.20 -2.79
N ILE A 97 -3.45 7.15 -3.19
CA ILE A 97 -3.87 5.75 -3.00
C ILE A 97 -4.10 5.45 -1.52
N LEU A 98 -3.16 5.88 -0.66
CA LEU A 98 -3.27 5.76 0.79
C LEU A 98 -4.52 6.48 1.31
N LEU A 99 -4.75 7.73 0.89
CA LEU A 99 -5.87 8.53 1.37
C LEU A 99 -7.23 7.93 0.96
N VAL A 100 -7.35 7.47 -0.29
CA VAL A 100 -8.56 6.77 -0.77
C VAL A 100 -8.75 5.43 -0.06
N GLY A 101 -7.67 4.67 0.14
CA GLY A 101 -7.68 3.41 0.88
C GLY A 101 -8.13 3.60 2.33
N LEU A 102 -7.59 4.60 3.03
CA LEU A 102 -7.93 4.94 4.41
C LEU A 102 -9.39 5.42 4.54
N MET A 103 -9.86 6.22 3.56
CA MET A 103 -11.28 6.60 3.52
C MET A 103 -12.18 5.37 3.36
N ALA A 104 -11.86 4.48 2.42
CA ALA A 104 -12.63 3.26 2.20
C ALA A 104 -12.62 2.33 3.42
N GLU A 105 -11.46 2.17 4.07
CA GLU A 105 -11.31 1.43 5.31
C GLU A 105 -12.17 2.03 6.42
N SER A 106 -12.14 3.36 6.60
CA SER A 106 -12.92 4.04 7.63
C SER A 106 -14.43 3.87 7.44
N VAL A 107 -14.91 3.95 6.19
CA VAL A 107 -16.32 3.71 5.86
C VAL A 107 -16.69 2.26 6.15
N ALA A 108 -15.86 1.30 5.74
CA ALA A 108 -16.08 -0.11 6.02
C ALA A 108 -16.10 -0.39 7.53
N ALA A 109 -15.19 0.20 8.29
CA ALA A 109 -15.14 0.09 9.74
C ALA A 109 -16.42 0.65 10.39
N VAL A 110 -16.88 1.83 9.98
CA VAL A 110 -18.13 2.43 10.47
C VAL A 110 -19.34 1.57 10.13
N VAL A 111 -19.45 1.08 8.89
CA VAL A 111 -20.55 0.20 8.46
C VAL A 111 -20.56 -1.10 9.28
N LEU A 112 -19.40 -1.71 9.49
CA LEU A 112 -19.27 -2.93 10.30
C LEU A 112 -19.60 -2.68 11.78
N LEU A 113 -19.29 -1.50 12.33
CA LEU A 113 -19.68 -1.08 13.68
C LEU A 113 -21.20 -0.93 13.79
N VAL A 114 -21.85 -0.28 12.82
CA VAL A 114 -23.31 -0.08 12.79
C VAL A 114 -24.07 -1.39 12.65
N ILE A 115 -23.56 -2.35 11.86
CA ILE A 115 -24.17 -3.69 11.70
C ILE A 115 -24.03 -4.54 12.98
N GLY A 116 -23.25 -4.10 13.98
CA GLY A 116 -23.11 -4.80 15.27
C GLY A 116 -22.40 -6.15 15.17
N LYS A 117 -21.81 -6.48 14.01
CA LYS A 117 -21.10 -7.76 13.77
C LYS A 117 -19.62 -7.75 14.14
N ILE A 118 -19.11 -6.67 14.72
CA ILE A 118 -17.72 -6.60 15.19
C ILE A 118 -17.63 -7.18 16.61
N LYS A 119 -17.09 -8.39 16.72
CA LYS A 119 -16.24 -8.73 17.87
C LYS A 119 -14.96 -7.90 17.72
N ARG A 120 -14.61 -7.17 18.78
CA ARG A 120 -13.52 -6.17 18.92
C ARG A 120 -12.10 -6.62 18.52
N ASP A 121 -11.96 -7.83 17.98
CA ASP A 121 -10.73 -8.58 17.79
C ASP A 121 -10.52 -9.02 16.31
N ARG A 122 -11.31 -8.47 15.38
CA ARG A 122 -11.11 -8.67 13.95
C ARG A 122 -10.33 -7.49 13.38
N GLU A 123 -9.05 -7.72 13.13
CA GLU A 123 -8.24 -6.86 12.26
C GLU A 123 -8.88 -6.84 10.85
N ILE A 124 -9.15 -5.64 10.36
CA ILE A 124 -9.69 -5.40 9.03
C ILE A 124 -8.49 -5.42 8.06
N PRO A 125 -8.49 -6.26 7.01
CA PRO A 125 -7.38 -6.31 6.06
C PRO A 125 -7.31 -5.00 5.27
N PHE A 126 -6.21 -4.25 5.40
CA PHE A 126 -6.04 -2.92 4.83
C PHE A 126 -5.68 -2.95 3.33
N LEU A 127 -4.92 -3.95 2.89
CA LEU A 127 -4.46 -4.08 1.51
C LEU A 127 -5.58 -4.12 0.44
N PRO A 128 -6.72 -4.83 0.61
CA PRO A 128 -7.79 -4.78 -0.38
C PRO A 128 -8.38 -3.36 -0.55
N PHE A 129 -8.40 -2.54 0.50
CA PHE A 129 -8.82 -1.13 0.39
C PHE A 129 -7.77 -0.29 -0.33
N LEU A 130 -6.48 -0.57 -0.09
CA LEU A 130 -5.37 0.04 -0.82
C LEU A 130 -5.44 -0.27 -2.33
N LEU A 131 -5.80 -1.51 -2.68
CA LEU A 131 -5.99 -1.93 -4.06
C LEU A 131 -7.15 -1.19 -4.74
N LEU A 132 -8.25 -0.97 -4.02
CA LEU A 132 -9.33 -0.12 -4.52
C LEU A 132 -8.85 1.31 -4.74
N GLY A 133 -8.07 1.87 -3.79
CA GLY A 133 -7.46 3.19 -3.94
C GLY A 133 -6.59 3.29 -5.18
N MET A 134 -5.77 2.27 -5.44
CA MET A 134 -4.97 2.18 -6.65
C MET A 134 -5.83 2.16 -7.93
N GLY A 135 -6.88 1.33 -7.96
CA GLY A 135 -7.80 1.27 -9.10
C GLY A 135 -8.48 2.62 -9.39
N VAL A 136 -8.89 3.34 -8.35
CA VAL A 136 -9.50 4.67 -8.48
C VAL A 136 -8.49 5.68 -9.00
N VAL A 137 -7.28 5.74 -8.43
CA VAL A 137 -6.24 6.70 -8.83
C VAL A 137 -5.73 6.45 -10.24
N VAL A 138 -5.69 5.20 -10.71
CA VAL A 138 -5.28 4.87 -12.09
C VAL A 138 -6.35 5.28 -13.12
N CYS A 139 -7.62 5.38 -12.73
CA CYS A 139 -8.71 5.86 -13.58
C CYS A 139 -8.79 7.40 -13.68
N PHE A 140 -8.07 8.14 -12.83
CA PHE A 140 -8.01 9.61 -12.81
C PHE A 140 -6.76 10.13 -13.49
#